data_AF-A0A815SKF8-F1
#
_entry.id   AF-A0A815SKF8-F1
#
_cell.length_a   1.000
_cell.length_b   1.000
_cell.length_c   1.000
_cell.angle_alpha   90.00
_cell.angle_beta   90.00
_cell.angle_gamma   90.00
#
_symmetry.space_group_name_H-M   'P 1'
#
loop_
_entity.id
_entity.type
_entity.pdbx_description
1 polymer ?
#
loop_
_entity_poly.entity_id
_entity_poly.type
_entity_poly.pdbx_seq_one_letter_code
_entity_poly.pdbx_strand_id
1 'polypeptide(L)'
;VQLIQHEYGAGINGTSFYFSINFKSIFIKGSNWIPSDSFQERVSDEKLERLLRSAQLSNMNMLRIWDGGIYERNSFYEIADRLGIMLWHVLCLLVVCNYPVDELFLTNVHDEVIYQVKRVQHHPSIVLWFGNNENEAAVAQN
;
A
#
# COMPACT_ATOMS: atom_id res chain seq x y z
N VAL A 1 -5.33 -8.15 -10.98
CA VAL A 1 -5.60 -8.54 -9.57
C VAL A 1 -7.05 -8.25 -9.26
N GLN A 2 -7.71 -9.08 -8.45
CA GLN A 2 -9.06 -8.85 -7.96
C GLN A 2 -9.06 -8.98 -6.43
N LEU A 3 -9.63 -7.99 -5.76
CA LEU A 3 -10.00 -8.09 -4.35
C LEU A 3 -11.43 -8.63 -4.30
N ILE A 4 -11.62 -9.76 -3.64
CA ILE A 4 -12.88 -10.50 -3.69
C ILE A 4 -13.56 -10.44 -2.33
N GLN A 5 -14.86 -10.09 -2.35
CA GLN A 5 -15.78 -10.19 -1.23
C GLN A 5 -16.95 -11.09 -1.61
N HIS A 6 -17.04 -12.26 -1.00
CA HIS A 6 -18.15 -13.21 -1.19
C HIS A 6 -19.01 -13.24 0.07
N GLU A 7 -20.32 -13.19 -0.11
CA GLU A 7 -21.28 -13.48 0.96
C GLU A 7 -21.33 -14.98 1.23
N TYR A 8 -21.45 -15.35 2.50
CA TYR A 8 -21.40 -16.76 2.92
C TYR A 8 -22.74 -17.50 2.80
N GLY A 9 -23.77 -16.90 2.20
CA GLY A 9 -25.09 -17.48 1.99
C GLY A 9 -26.11 -17.14 3.08
N ALA A 10 -27.37 -17.55 2.88
CA ALA A 10 -28.48 -17.18 3.74
C ALA A 10 -28.29 -17.66 5.19
N GLY A 11 -28.26 -16.71 6.14
CA GLY A 11 -28.16 -16.97 7.58
C GLY A 11 -26.77 -16.80 8.19
N ILE A 12 -25.74 -16.48 7.39
CA ILE A 12 -24.39 -16.18 7.90
C ILE A 12 -24.09 -14.69 7.66
N ASN A 13 -23.88 -13.94 8.75
CA ASN A 13 -23.51 -12.54 8.66
C ASN A 13 -22.00 -12.41 8.37
N GLY A 14 -21.66 -11.80 7.23
CA GLY A 14 -20.29 -11.41 6.89
C GLY A 14 -19.96 -11.60 5.41
N THR A 15 -18.83 -11.02 4.99
CA THR A 15 -18.25 -11.17 3.66
C THR A 15 -16.80 -11.66 3.76
N SER A 16 -16.34 -12.38 2.74
CA SER A 16 -14.93 -12.74 2.63
C SER A 16 -14.09 -11.51 2.22
N PHE A 17 -12.76 -11.60 2.40
CA PHE A 17 -11.83 -10.57 1.94
C PHE A 17 -10.52 -11.24 1.57
N TYR A 18 -10.29 -11.48 0.27
CA TYR A 18 -9.06 -12.11 -0.19
C TYR A 18 -8.64 -11.65 -1.59
N PHE A 19 -7.37 -11.86 -1.92
CA PHE A 19 -6.81 -11.53 -3.21
C PHE A 19 -6.84 -12.70 -4.18
N SER A 20 -7.30 -12.44 -5.40
CA SER A 20 -7.15 -13.33 -6.55
C SER A 20 -6.24 -12.67 -7.59
N ILE A 21 -5.12 -13.34 -7.89
CA ILE A 21 -4.15 -12.88 -8.88
C ILE A 21 -4.08 -13.92 -9.97
N ASN A 22 -4.36 -13.48 -11.20
CA ASN A 22 -4.42 -14.37 -12.37
C ASN A 22 -5.31 -15.61 -12.09
N PHE A 23 -6.49 -15.37 -11.49
CA PHE A 23 -7.50 -16.38 -11.15
C PHE A 23 -7.10 -17.38 -10.05
N LYS A 24 -5.99 -17.13 -9.34
CA LYS A 24 -5.58 -17.95 -8.19
C LYS A 24 -5.72 -17.14 -6.90
N SER A 25 -6.40 -17.70 -5.93
CA SER A 25 -6.46 -17.16 -4.58
C SER A 25 -5.09 -17.26 -3.92
N ILE A 26 -4.56 -16.14 -3.44
CA ILE A 26 -3.24 -16.07 -2.81
C ILE A 26 -3.41 -15.68 -1.35
N PHE A 27 -2.83 -16.49 -0.47
CA PHE A 27 -2.70 -16.13 0.95
C PHE A 27 -1.56 -15.10 1.10
N ILE A 28 -1.89 -13.96 1.69
CA ILE A 28 -0.95 -12.86 1.87
C ILE A 28 -0.07 -13.13 3.08
N LYS A 29 1.25 -13.13 2.87
CA LYS A 29 2.28 -13.26 3.90
C LYS A 29 3.20 -12.05 3.77
N GLY A 30 3.25 -11.23 4.80
CA GLY A 30 3.87 -9.93 4.65
C GLY A 30 4.07 -9.18 5.94
N SER A 31 4.50 -7.94 5.77
CA SER A 31 4.67 -6.97 6.85
C SER A 31 4.35 -5.56 6.36
N ASN A 32 4.35 -4.61 7.28
CA ASN A 32 4.23 -3.19 6.95
C ASN A 32 5.62 -2.62 6.68
N TRP A 33 5.75 -1.88 5.57
CA TRP A 33 6.93 -1.12 5.21
C TRP A 33 6.79 0.31 5.74
N ILE A 34 7.82 0.75 6.45
CA ILE A 34 7.98 2.12 6.94
C ILE A 34 9.26 2.71 6.35
N PRO A 35 9.42 4.05 6.31
CA PRO A 35 10.64 4.67 5.83
C PRO A 35 11.87 4.09 6.54
N SER A 36 12.86 3.67 5.75
CA SER A 36 14.04 2.97 6.26
C SER A 36 15.05 3.86 6.99
N ASP A 37 14.82 5.18 6.97
CA ASP A 37 15.61 6.21 7.65
C ASP A 37 14.74 7.45 7.84
N SER A 38 15.09 8.29 8.83
CA SER A 38 14.46 9.60 9.00
C SER A 38 14.91 10.59 7.91
N PHE A 39 16.14 10.43 7.42
CA PHE A 39 16.70 11.26 6.36
C PHE A 39 16.76 10.46 5.07
N GLN A 40 15.88 10.79 4.13
CA GLN A 40 15.75 10.04 2.90
C GLN A 40 17.07 10.08 2.11
N GLU A 41 17.81 11.17 2.10
CA GLU A 41 19.06 11.27 1.33
C GLU A 41 20.10 10.18 1.68
N ARG A 42 20.01 9.56 2.86
CA ARG A 42 20.90 8.47 3.31
C ARG A 42 20.47 7.09 2.84
N VAL A 43 19.24 6.94 2.36
CA VAL A 43 18.73 5.67 1.85
C VAL A 43 19.30 5.45 0.45
N SER A 44 20.21 4.49 0.32
CA SER A 44 20.74 4.06 -0.98
C SER A 44 19.88 2.97 -1.61
N ASP A 45 19.95 2.83 -2.94
CA ASP A 45 19.26 1.75 -3.65
C ASP A 45 19.77 0.37 -3.21
N GLU A 46 21.06 0.25 -2.85
CA GLU A 46 21.63 -0.98 -2.28
C GLU A 46 20.97 -1.34 -0.94
N LYS A 47 20.70 -0.34 -0.08
CA LYS A 47 19.99 -0.55 1.20
C LYS A 47 18.56 -1.04 0.94
N LEU A 48 17.85 -0.44 -0.01
CA LEU A 48 16.50 -0.85 -0.40
C LEU A 48 16.50 -2.28 -0.97
N GLU A 49 17.42 -2.59 -1.88
CA GLU A 49 17.54 -3.91 -2.47
C GLU A 49 17.82 -4.97 -1.41
N ARG A 50 18.73 -4.70 -0.47
CA ARG A 50 19.03 -5.61 0.63
C ARG A 50 17.79 -5.88 1.50
N LEU A 51 17.02 -4.85 1.83
CA LEU A 51 15.83 -4.99 2.66
C LEU A 51 14.71 -5.77 1.95
N LEU A 52 14.45 -5.46 0.69
CA LEU A 52 13.45 -6.17 -0.12
C LEU A 52 13.86 -7.62 -0.38
N ARG A 53 15.15 -7.89 -0.60
CA ARG A 53 15.68 -9.25 -0.69
C ARG A 53 15.50 -10.01 0.62
N SER A 54 15.74 -9.39 1.77
CA SER A 54 15.48 -10.01 3.07
C SER A 54 14.01 -10.38 3.25
N ALA A 55 13.07 -9.53 2.80
CA ALA A 55 11.64 -9.86 2.80
C ALA A 55 11.33 -11.07 1.91
N GLN A 56 11.90 -11.11 0.70
CA GLN A 56 11.76 -12.25 -0.21
C GLN A 56 12.29 -13.56 0.42
N LEU A 57 13.50 -13.52 0.98
CA LEU A 57 14.13 -14.66 1.65
C LEU A 57 13.36 -15.11 2.90
N SER A 58 12.58 -14.22 3.49
CA SER A 58 11.68 -14.53 4.60
C SER A 58 10.34 -15.13 4.15
N ASN A 59 10.20 -15.49 2.87
CA ASN A 59 8.99 -16.04 2.25
C ASN A 59 7.77 -15.10 2.30
N MET A 60 8.01 -13.79 2.36
CA MET A 60 6.97 -12.77 2.21
C MET A 60 6.61 -12.60 0.73
N ASN A 61 5.33 -12.41 0.45
CA ASN A 61 4.81 -12.17 -0.90
C ASN A 61 4.14 -10.79 -1.05
N MET A 62 3.89 -10.07 0.05
CA MET A 62 3.32 -8.73 0.02
C MET A 62 3.95 -7.84 1.09
N LEU A 63 4.10 -6.55 0.78
CA LEU A 63 4.39 -5.51 1.74
C LEU A 63 3.31 -4.43 1.67
N ARG A 64 2.86 -3.97 2.84
CA ARG A 64 1.97 -2.82 2.95
C ARG A 64 2.80 -1.57 3.16
N ILE A 65 2.82 -0.67 2.19
CA ILE A 65 3.47 0.64 2.35
C ILE A 65 2.59 1.44 3.32
N TRP A 66 3.12 1.78 4.48
CA TRP A 66 2.38 2.52 5.49
C TRP A 66 2.31 4.03 5.15
N ASP A 67 1.17 4.65 5.45
CA ASP A 67 0.81 5.99 5.00
C ASP A 67 1.43 7.14 5.78
N GLY A 68 2.00 6.89 6.97
CA GLY A 68 2.75 7.91 7.69
C GLY A 68 4.21 7.98 7.31
N GLY A 69 4.58 7.24 6.26
CA GLY A 69 5.87 7.35 5.62
C GLY A 69 5.86 8.33 4.45
N ILE A 70 6.34 7.84 3.32
CA ILE A 70 6.46 8.59 2.07
C ILE A 70 6.01 7.72 0.91
N TYR A 71 5.69 8.34 -0.22
CA TYR A 71 5.73 7.63 -1.48
C TYR A 71 7.18 7.25 -1.78
N GLU A 72 7.45 5.96 -1.88
CA GLU A 72 8.80 5.46 -2.08
C GLU A 72 9.35 5.85 -3.46
N ARG A 73 10.66 5.66 -3.62
CA ARG A 73 11.36 5.96 -4.88
C ARG A 73 11.02 4.98 -5.97
N ASN A 74 11.23 5.38 -7.23
CA ASN A 74 11.05 4.48 -8.38
C ASN A 74 11.84 3.17 -8.23
N SER A 75 13.07 3.23 -7.72
CA SER A 75 13.91 2.06 -7.48
C SER A 75 13.25 1.03 -6.56
N PHE A 76 12.49 1.47 -5.55
CA PHE A 76 11.75 0.57 -4.66
C PHE A 76 10.72 -0.27 -5.42
N TYR A 77 9.89 0.37 -6.26
CA TYR A 77 8.86 -0.33 -7.03
C TYR A 77 9.47 -1.23 -8.10
N GLU A 78 10.55 -0.78 -8.77
CA GLU A 78 11.28 -1.60 -9.75
C GLU A 78 11.90 -2.86 -9.11
N ILE A 79 12.47 -2.73 -7.91
CA ILE A 79 13.01 -3.87 -7.17
C ILE A 79 11.87 -4.80 -6.73
N ALA A 80 10.74 -4.26 -6.25
CA ALA A 80 9.58 -5.07 -5.88
C ALA A 80 9.03 -5.86 -7.07
N ASP A 81 8.92 -5.22 -8.25
CA ASP A 81 8.54 -5.87 -9.50
C ASP A 81 9.48 -7.03 -9.84
N ARG A 82 10.80 -6.80 -9.80
CA ARG A 82 11.81 -7.83 -10.09
C ARG A 82 11.78 -9.00 -9.11
N LEU A 83 11.53 -8.73 -7.83
CA LEU A 83 11.51 -9.75 -6.78
C LEU A 83 10.15 -10.47 -6.67
N GLY A 84 9.12 -9.98 -7.36
CA GLY A 84 7.77 -10.52 -7.30
C GLY A 84 7.07 -10.25 -5.95
N ILE A 85 7.42 -9.15 -5.30
CA ILE A 85 6.78 -8.72 -4.05
C ILE A 85 5.61 -7.81 -4.39
N MET A 86 4.42 -8.20 -3.94
CA MET A 86 3.22 -7.38 -4.09
C MET A 86 3.24 -6.21 -3.13
N LEU A 87 2.68 -5.09 -3.54
CA LEU A 87 2.62 -3.85 -2.79
C LEU A 87 1.16 -3.47 -2.59
N TRP A 88 0.78 -3.37 -1.32
CA TRP A 88 -0.45 -2.72 -0.92
C TRP A 88 -0.11 -1.25 -0.65
N HIS A 89 -0.54 -0.38 -1.56
CA HIS A 89 -0.09 1.01 -1.65
C HIS A 89 -1.17 2.00 -1.19
N VAL A 90 -0.76 2.98 -0.39
CA VAL A 90 -1.62 4.10 0.03
C VAL A 90 -1.72 5.17 -1.06
N LEU A 91 -2.92 5.70 -1.31
CA LEU A 91 -3.15 6.81 -2.24
C LEU A 91 -2.82 8.18 -1.65
N CYS A 92 -3.03 8.38 -0.34
CA CYS A 92 -2.89 9.67 0.34
C CYS A 92 -2.28 9.48 1.74
N LEU A 93 -1.31 10.31 2.15
CA LEU A 93 -0.71 10.29 3.49
C LEU A 93 -1.68 10.80 4.56
N LEU A 94 -2.78 10.07 4.78
CA LEU A 94 -3.87 10.42 5.69
C LEU A 94 -3.85 9.52 6.93
N VAL A 95 -2.87 9.74 7.79
CA VAL A 95 -2.62 9.00 9.03
C VAL A 95 -3.47 9.52 10.17
N VAL A 96 -4.31 8.66 10.76
CA VAL A 96 -4.92 8.78 12.11
C VAL A 96 -5.10 10.23 12.61
N CYS A 97 -5.79 11.04 11.82
CA CYS A 97 -5.96 12.46 12.09
C CYS A 97 -7.18 13.01 11.35
N ASN A 98 -7.75 14.09 11.90
CA ASN A 98 -8.75 14.88 11.20
C ASN A 98 -8.03 15.81 10.22
N TYR A 99 -8.27 15.58 8.93
CA TYR A 99 -7.73 16.41 7.87
C TYR A 99 -8.70 17.56 7.56
N PRO A 100 -8.16 18.73 7.20
CA PRO A 100 -9.00 19.82 6.72
C PRO A 100 -9.68 19.42 5.40
N VAL A 101 -10.82 20.02 5.12
CA VAL A 101 -11.63 19.75 3.92
C VAL A 101 -11.89 21.03 3.12
N ASP A 102 -11.05 22.04 3.32
CA ASP A 102 -11.10 23.27 2.52
C ASP A 102 -10.68 23.01 1.08
N GLU A 103 -11.14 23.86 0.17
CA GLU A 103 -10.95 23.70 -1.27
C GLU A 103 -9.46 23.70 -1.68
N LEU A 104 -8.63 24.50 -0.98
CA LEU A 104 -7.19 24.57 -1.25
C LEU A 104 -6.51 23.24 -0.88
N PHE A 105 -6.84 22.69 0.28
CA PHE A 105 -6.34 21.39 0.71
C PHE A 105 -6.79 20.26 -0.21
N LEU A 106 -8.08 20.20 -0.56
CA LEU A 106 -8.62 19.17 -1.45
C LEU A 106 -8.00 19.24 -2.85
N THR A 107 -7.76 20.45 -3.37
CA THR A 107 -7.08 20.64 -4.66
C THR A 107 -5.64 20.14 -4.60
N ASN A 108 -4.92 20.45 -3.53
CA ASN A 108 -3.54 19.98 -3.34
C ASN A 108 -3.48 18.44 -3.26
N VAL A 109 -4.36 17.82 -2.47
CA VAL A 109 -4.47 16.35 -2.35
C VAL A 109 -4.83 15.72 -3.70
N HIS A 110 -5.76 16.32 -4.44
CA HIS A 110 -6.15 15.84 -5.76
C HIS A 110 -4.95 15.81 -6.73
N ASP A 111 -4.18 16.90 -6.78
CA ASP A 111 -3.01 16.99 -7.67
C ASP A 111 -1.89 16.04 -7.26
N GLU A 112 -1.67 15.87 -5.95
CA GLU A 112 -0.73 14.91 -5.38
C GLU A 112 -1.10 13.47 -5.78
N VAL A 113 -2.35 13.07 -5.55
CA VAL A 113 -2.85 11.73 -5.88
C VAL A 113 -2.72 11.46 -7.37
N ILE A 114 -3.10 12.42 -8.23
CA ILE A 114 -2.96 12.28 -9.68
C ILE A 114 -1.50 12.08 -10.07
N TYR A 115 -0.58 12.86 -9.51
CA TYR A 115 0.84 12.74 -9.80
C TYR A 115 1.37 11.37 -9.40
N GLN A 116 1.09 10.92 -8.17
CA GLN A 116 1.60 9.67 -7.63
C GLN A 116 1.03 8.46 -8.39
N VAL A 117 -0.29 8.42 -8.62
CA VAL A 117 -0.92 7.35 -9.40
C VAL A 117 -0.32 7.29 -10.80
N LYS A 118 -0.21 8.42 -11.50
CA LYS A 118 0.37 8.45 -12.86
C LYS A 118 1.82 7.96 -12.88
N ARG A 119 2.60 8.29 -11.84
CA ARG A 119 4.01 7.92 -11.71
C ARG A 119 4.20 6.41 -11.56
N VAL A 120 3.36 5.73 -10.76
CA VAL A 120 3.66 4.34 -10.36
C VAL A 120 2.65 3.29 -10.84
N GLN A 121 1.52 3.69 -11.44
CA GLN A 121 0.47 2.76 -11.91
C GLN A 121 0.96 1.68 -12.90
N HIS A 122 2.10 1.88 -13.56
CA HIS A 122 2.67 0.92 -14.50
C HIS A 122 3.40 -0.25 -13.81
N HIS A 123 3.63 -0.18 -12.49
CA HIS A 123 4.29 -1.22 -11.73
C HIS A 123 3.32 -2.36 -11.39
N PRO A 124 3.52 -3.59 -11.90
CA PRO A 124 2.64 -4.73 -11.62
C PRO A 124 2.70 -5.19 -10.16
N SER A 125 3.74 -4.83 -9.41
CA SER A 125 3.81 -5.08 -7.97
C SER A 125 2.68 -4.39 -7.21
N ILE A 126 2.14 -3.26 -7.69
CA ILE A 126 1.05 -2.57 -7.00
C ILE A 126 -0.27 -3.30 -7.25
N VAL A 127 -0.81 -3.91 -6.21
CA VAL A 127 -1.98 -4.80 -6.32
C VAL A 127 -3.24 -4.24 -5.67
N LEU A 128 -3.10 -3.27 -4.76
CA LEU A 128 -4.22 -2.58 -4.12
C LEU A 128 -3.83 -1.15 -3.78
N TRP A 129 -4.78 -0.25 -4.01
CA TRP A 129 -4.75 1.13 -3.57
C TRP A 129 -5.70 1.31 -2.38
N PHE A 130 -5.29 2.00 -1.32
CA PHE A 130 -6.17 2.33 -0.20
C PHE A 130 -6.02 3.78 0.25
N GLY A 131 -7.11 4.35 0.79
CA GLY A 131 -7.22 5.80 0.95
C GLY A 131 -6.57 6.40 2.20
N ASN A 132 -6.48 5.65 3.30
CA ASN A 132 -5.97 6.14 4.59
C ASN A 132 -5.57 4.99 5.53
N ASN A 133 -4.88 5.31 6.62
CA ASN A 133 -4.69 4.41 7.75
C ASN A 133 -5.65 4.75 8.90
N GLU A 134 -6.55 3.82 9.21
CA GLU A 134 -7.37 3.76 10.43
C GLU A 134 -8.32 4.94 10.69
N ASN A 135 -8.46 5.91 9.78
CA ASN A 135 -9.35 7.06 9.99
C ASN A 135 -10.81 6.65 10.14
N GLU A 136 -11.27 5.61 9.42
CA GLU A 136 -12.63 5.10 9.59
C GLU A 136 -12.90 4.62 11.02
N ALA A 137 -11.94 3.88 11.59
CA ALA A 137 -12.03 3.40 12.97
C ALA A 137 -11.96 4.56 13.97
N ALA A 138 -11.10 5.55 13.72
CA ALA A 138 -10.98 6.73 14.56
C ALA A 138 -12.25 7.59 14.57
N VAL A 139 -12.91 7.75 13.42
CA VAL A 139 -14.18 8.49 13.30
C VAL A 139 -15.32 7.71 13.97
N ALA A 140 -15.37 6.39 13.81
CA ALA A 140 -16.43 5.57 14.41
C ALA A 140 -16.40 5.53 15.96
N GLN A 141 -15.27 5.93 16.58
CA GLN A 141 -15.08 5.97 18.03
C GLN A 141 -15.33 7.37 18.65
N ASN A 142 -15.56 8.40 17.82
CA ASN A 142 -15.92 9.76 18.26
C ASN A 142 -17.45 9.95 18.28
#